data_AF-A0A970WT05-F1
#
_entry.id   AF-A0A970WT05-F1
#
_cell.length_a   1.000
_cell.length_b   1.000
_cell.length_c   1.000
_cell.angle_alpha   90.00
_cell.angle_beta   90.00
_cell.angle_gamma   90.00
#
_symmetry.space_group_name_H-M   'P 1'
#
loop_
_entity.id
_entity.type
_entity.pdbx_description
1 polymer ?
#
loop_
_entity_poly.entity_id
_entity_poly.type
_entity_poly.pdbx_seq_one_letter_code
_entity_poly.pdbx_strand_id
1 'polypeptide(L)'
;MSNMVIKQAQTLFGEIKNLVEQSRNQFAQTVNAAMSMLYWEIGKRIKQEFLQNSRADYGEQIVHSLAVKLTDEYGHSFEFARNRLLTQKINDDE
;
A
#
# COMPACT_ATOMS: atom_id res chain seq x y z
N MET A 1 44.73 21.38 -6.80
CA MET A 1 44.41 20.01 -6.35
C MET A 1 43.19 19.97 -5.43
N SER A 2 43.10 20.76 -4.35
CA SER A 2 41.97 20.71 -3.39
C SER A 2 40.57 20.91 -4.02
N ASN A 3 40.40 21.86 -4.94
CA ASN A 3 39.13 22.09 -5.66
C ASN A 3 38.67 20.90 -6.53
N MET A 4 39.60 20.10 -7.04
CA MET A 4 39.28 18.94 -7.88
C MET A 4 38.74 17.78 -7.05
N VAL A 5 39.30 17.59 -5.85
CA VAL A 5 38.85 16.57 -4.88
C VAL A 5 37.45 16.90 -4.37
N ILE A 6 37.17 18.17 -4.05
CA ILE A 6 35.83 18.60 -3.60
C ILE A 6 34.79 18.36 -4.69
N LYS A 7 35.12 18.67 -5.95
CA LYS A 7 34.21 18.43 -7.09
C LYS A 7 33.92 16.93 -7.28
N GLN A 8 34.94 16.07 -7.16
CA GLN A 8 34.75 14.61 -7.23
C GLN A 8 33.86 14.08 -6.10
N ALA A 9 34.05 14.57 -4.87
CA ALA A 9 33.22 14.17 -3.73
C ALA A 9 31.74 14.58 -3.92
N GLN A 10 31.48 15.75 -4.49
CA GLN A 10 30.12 16.21 -4.81
C GLN A 10 29.46 15.35 -5.89
N THR A 11 30.21 15.00 -6.95
CA THR A 11 29.72 14.08 -8.00
C THR A 11 29.38 12.72 -7.40
N LEU A 12 30.28 12.13 -6.61
CA LEU A 12 30.07 10.84 -5.96
C LEU A 12 28.85 10.86 -5.02
N PHE A 13 28.69 11.93 -4.25
CA PHE A 13 27.50 12.09 -3.41
C PHE A 13 26.20 12.11 -4.23
N GLY A 14 26.19 12.82 -5.36
CA GLY A 14 25.05 12.84 -6.28
C GLY A 14 24.72 11.47 -6.85
N GLU A 15 25.74 10.70 -7.23
CA GLU A 15 25.59 9.32 -7.71
C GLU A 15 25.02 8.39 -6.63
N ILE A 16 25.58 8.43 -5.42
CA ILE A 16 25.08 7.63 -4.28
C ILE A 16 23.64 8.02 -3.93
N LYS A 17 23.33 9.32 -3.91
CA LYS A 17 21.96 9.79 -3.69
C LYS A 17 21.01 9.21 -4.73
N ASN A 18 21.39 9.24 -6.01
CA ASN A 18 20.57 8.67 -7.07
C ASN A 18 20.34 7.16 -6.89
N LEU A 19 21.36 6.40 -6.47
CA LEU A 19 21.21 4.97 -6.18
C LEU A 19 20.24 4.71 -5.01
N VAL A 20 20.31 5.53 -3.96
CA VAL A 20 19.38 5.46 -2.81
C VAL A 20 17.94 5.74 -3.25
N GLU A 21 17.73 6.81 -4.03
CA GLU A 21 16.39 7.18 -4.50
C GLU A 21 15.82 6.13 -5.46
N GLN A 22 16.62 5.59 -6.37
CA GLN A 22 16.21 4.49 -7.25
C GLN A 22 15.79 3.26 -6.44
N SER A 23 16.59 2.87 -5.45
CA SER A 23 16.28 1.73 -4.58
C SER A 23 14.98 1.96 -3.80
N ARG A 24 14.80 3.15 -3.20
CA ARG A 24 13.57 3.51 -2.49
C ARG A 24 12.34 3.43 -3.40
N ASN A 25 12.44 3.95 -4.62
CA ASN A 25 11.34 3.90 -5.59
C ASN A 25 11.01 2.46 -6.00
N GLN A 26 12.01 1.61 -6.18
CA GLN A 26 11.80 0.20 -6.50
C GLN A 26 11.12 -0.54 -5.34
N PHE A 27 11.60 -0.36 -4.11
CA PHE A 27 10.96 -0.95 -2.92
C PHE A 27 9.53 -0.46 -2.75
N ALA A 28 9.28 0.84 -2.90
CA ALA A 28 7.94 1.41 -2.82
C ALA A 28 7.01 0.76 -3.86
N GLN A 29 7.45 0.59 -5.10
CA GLN A 29 6.66 -0.07 -6.14
C GLN A 29 6.35 -1.52 -5.80
N THR A 30 7.35 -2.31 -5.39
CA THR A 30 7.16 -3.72 -5.02
C THR A 30 6.23 -3.88 -3.83
N VAL A 31 6.44 -3.09 -2.77
CA VAL A 31 5.60 -3.12 -1.56
C VAL A 31 4.17 -2.68 -1.90
N ASN A 32 4.00 -1.62 -2.69
CA ASN A 32 2.68 -1.15 -3.10
C ASN A 32 1.95 -2.23 -3.91
N ALA A 33 2.62 -2.92 -4.83
CA ALA A 33 2.03 -4.02 -5.59
C ALA A 33 1.61 -5.19 -4.67
N ALA A 34 2.49 -5.61 -3.75
CA ALA A 34 2.19 -6.66 -2.77
C ALA A 34 0.99 -6.30 -1.88
N MET A 35 0.95 -5.07 -1.36
CA MET A 35 -0.17 -4.57 -0.55
C MET A 35 -1.47 -4.51 -1.36
N SER A 36 -1.40 -4.12 -2.64
CA SER A 36 -2.57 -4.11 -3.53
C SER A 36 -3.19 -5.49 -3.65
N MET A 37 -2.37 -6.52 -3.86
CA MET A 37 -2.81 -7.91 -3.98
C MET A 37 -3.38 -8.41 -2.65
N LEU A 38 -2.72 -8.12 -1.53
CA LEU A 38 -3.19 -8.48 -0.20
C LEU A 38 -4.60 -7.92 0.07
N TYR A 39 -4.83 -6.64 -0.20
CA TYR A 39 -6.13 -6.02 0.02
C TYR A 39 -7.22 -6.59 -0.88
N TRP A 40 -6.88 -6.94 -2.12
CA TRP A 40 -7.83 -7.62 -3.02
C TRP A 40 -8.23 -9.00 -2.48
N GLU A 41 -7.27 -9.82 -2.02
CA GLU A 41 -7.56 -11.13 -1.43
C GLU A 41 -8.39 -11.02 -0.14
N ILE A 42 -8.12 -10.01 0.70
CA ILE A 42 -8.93 -9.72 1.89
C ILE A 42 -10.37 -9.37 1.48
N GLY A 43 -10.54 -8.45 0.53
CA GLY A 43 -11.85 -8.04 0.02
C GLY A 43 -12.64 -9.23 -0.54
N LYS A 44 -11.99 -10.09 -1.33
CA LYS A 44 -12.57 -11.32 -1.87
C LYS A 44 -12.98 -12.31 -0.78
N ARG A 45 -12.15 -12.54 0.23
CA ARG A 45 -12.45 -13.43 1.36
C ARG A 45 -13.64 -12.93 2.18
N ILE A 46 -13.73 -11.61 2.40
CA ILE A 46 -14.89 -10.96 3.05
C ILE A 46 -16.13 -11.16 2.18
N LYS A 47 -16.05 -10.84 0.88
CA LYS A 47 -17.15 -10.99 -0.08
C LYS A 47 -17.70 -12.42 -0.07
N GLN A 48 -16.83 -13.44 -0.06
CA GLN A 48 -17.22 -14.86 -0.01
C GLN A 48 -17.97 -15.24 1.27
N GLU A 49 -17.58 -14.69 2.43
CA GLU A 49 -18.28 -14.97 3.70
C GLU A 49 -19.68 -14.34 3.72
N PHE A 50 -19.84 -13.15 3.14
CA PHE A 50 -21.05 -12.33 3.31
C PHE A 50 -21.97 -12.28 2.08
N LEU A 51 -21.56 -12.83 0.92
CA LEU A 51 -22.37 -12.93 -0.31
C LEU A 51 -23.62 -13.81 -0.17
N GLN A 52 -23.66 -14.72 0.81
CA GLN A 52 -24.82 -15.61 0.98
C GLN A 52 -26.08 -14.88 1.49
N ASN A 53 -25.97 -13.64 1.98
CA ASN A 53 -27.06 -12.96 2.70
C ASN A 53 -27.56 -11.64 2.06
N SER A 54 -27.20 -11.35 0.80
CA SER A 54 -27.84 -10.32 -0.06
C SER A 54 -27.96 -8.88 0.51
N ARG A 55 -27.15 -8.46 1.48
CA ARG A 55 -27.23 -7.10 2.04
C ARG A 55 -25.92 -6.34 1.90
N ALA A 56 -25.83 -5.54 0.85
CA ALA A 56 -24.71 -4.63 0.55
C ALA A 56 -24.42 -3.63 1.69
N ASP A 57 -25.42 -3.33 2.52
CA ASP A 57 -25.33 -2.37 3.63
C ASP A 57 -24.48 -2.86 4.82
N TYR A 58 -24.50 -4.17 5.12
CA TYR A 58 -23.67 -4.72 6.21
C TYR A 58 -22.19 -4.89 5.79
N GLY A 59 -21.93 -5.05 4.49
CA GLY A 59 -20.58 -5.26 3.97
C GLY A 59 -19.63 -4.10 4.28
N GLU A 60 -20.12 -2.87 4.25
CA GLU A 60 -19.30 -1.68 4.55
C GLU A 60 -18.92 -1.61 6.04
N GLN A 61 -19.87 -1.88 6.93
CA GLN A 61 -19.61 -1.90 8.38
C GLN A 61 -18.60 -2.99 8.77
N ILE A 62 -18.69 -4.16 8.13
CA ILE A 62 -17.75 -5.27 8.34
C ILE A 62 -16.35 -4.90 7.87
N VAL A 63 -16.23 -4.36 6.64
CA VAL A 63 -14.93 -3.90 6.11
C VAL A 63 -14.32 -2.84 7.01
N HIS A 64 -15.12 -1.88 7.47
CA HIS A 64 -14.66 -0.83 8.38
C HIS A 64 -14.15 -1.41 9.71
N SER A 65 -14.93 -2.29 10.34
CA SER A 65 -14.56 -2.94 11.62
C SER A 65 -13.27 -3.76 11.49
N LEU A 66 -13.13 -4.53 10.40
CA LEU A 66 -11.93 -5.30 10.13
C LEU A 66 -10.72 -4.40 9.87
N ALA A 67 -10.88 -3.32 9.10
CA ALA A 67 -9.79 -2.38 8.82
C ALA A 67 -9.27 -1.68 10.10
N VAL A 68 -10.17 -1.32 11.03
CA VAL A 68 -9.79 -0.76 12.33
C VAL A 68 -8.97 -1.76 13.14
N LYS A 69 -9.44 -3.02 13.25
CA LYS A 69 -8.70 -4.07 13.97
C LYS A 69 -7.34 -4.37 13.35
N LEU A 70 -7.27 -4.44 12.02
CA LEU A 70 -6.01 -4.67 11.32
C LEU A 70 -5.04 -3.49 11.49
N THR A 71 -5.55 -2.26 11.58
CA THR A 71 -4.71 -1.09 11.85
C THR A 71 -4.19 -1.09 13.28
N ASP A 72 -4.99 -1.52 14.26
CA ASP A 72 -4.56 -1.68 15.65
C ASP A 72 -3.47 -2.75 15.80
N GLU A 73 -3.63 -3.88 15.09
CA GLU A 73 -2.71 -5.02 15.19
C GLU A 73 -1.43 -4.86 14.34
N TYR A 74 -1.53 -4.26 13.15
CA TYR A 74 -0.43 -4.19 12.17
C TYR A 74 0.02 -2.76 11.83
N GLY A 75 -0.62 -1.73 12.41
CA GLY A 75 -0.24 -0.33 12.27
C GLY A 75 -0.76 0.37 11.01
N HIS A 76 -0.29 1.62 10.81
CA HIS A 76 -0.78 2.60 9.82
C HIS A 76 -0.80 2.12 8.36
N SER A 77 -0.02 1.09 8.00
CA SER A 77 -0.06 0.50 6.66
C SER A 77 -1.48 0.05 6.28
N PHE A 78 -2.28 -0.38 7.26
CA PHE A 78 -3.67 -0.81 7.09
C PHE A 78 -4.71 0.31 7.13
N GLU A 79 -4.30 1.54 7.49
CA GLU A 79 -5.19 2.70 7.38
C GLU A 79 -5.45 3.05 5.91
N PHE A 80 -4.44 2.89 5.05
CA PHE A 80 -4.60 2.97 3.60
C PHE A 80 -5.41 1.78 3.04
N ALA A 81 -5.33 0.62 3.68
CA ALA A 81 -6.17 -0.54 3.34
C ALA A 81 -7.66 -0.23 3.50
N ARG A 82 -8.03 0.47 4.59
CA ARG A 82 -9.41 0.93 4.83
C ARG A 82 -9.96 1.64 3.59
N ASN A 83 -9.24 2.65 3.11
CA ASN A 83 -9.68 3.42 1.94
C ASN A 83 -9.68 2.55 0.68
N ARG A 84 -8.69 1.68 0.50
CA ARG A 84 -8.55 0.86 -0.70
C ARG A 84 -9.59 -0.24 -0.82
N LEU A 85 -9.92 -0.91 0.28
CA LEU A 85 -11.01 -1.89 0.38
C LEU A 85 -12.37 -1.24 0.10
N LEU A 86 -12.58 -0.01 0.56
CA LEU A 86 -13.80 0.77 0.30
C LEU A 86 -13.87 1.28 -1.16
N THR A 87 -12.74 1.65 -1.77
CA THR A 87 -12.70 2.15 -3.16
C THR A 87 -12.83 1.01 -4.18
N GLN A 88 -12.43 -0.22 -3.83
CA GLN A 88 -12.57 -1.39 -4.72
C GLN A 88 -14.03 -1.76 -4.99
N LYS A 89 -14.96 -1.31 -4.12
CA LYS A 89 -16.41 -1.39 -4.33
C LYS A 89 -16.90 -0.61 -5.55
N ILE A 90 -16.08 0.26 -6.15
CA ILE A 90 -16.42 1.08 -7.33
C ILE A 90 -15.99 0.41 -8.66
N ASN A 91 -15.04 -0.53 -8.64
CA ASN A 91 -14.49 -1.12 -9.87
C ASN A 91 -14.97 -2.54 -10.19
N ASP A 92 -15.77 -3.15 -9.30
CA ASP A 92 -16.22 -4.55 -9.43
C ASP A 92 -17.73 -4.69 -9.72
N ASP A 93 -18.45 -3.56 -9.94
CA ASP A 93 -19.88 -3.51 -10.31
C ASP A 93 -20.12 -3.06 -11.79
N GLU A 94 -19.09 -3.11 -12.65
CA GLU A 94 -19.19 -3.15 -14.13
C GLU A 94 -18.64 -4.48 -14.66
#